data_AF-A0A3B8HKH1-F1
#
_entry.id   AF-A0A3B8HKH1-F1
#
_cell.length_a   1.000
_cell.length_b   1.000
_cell.length_c   1.000
_cell.angle_alpha   90.00
_cell.angle_beta   90.00
_cell.angle_gamma   90.00
#
_symmetry.space_group_name_H-M   'P 1'
#
loop_
_entity.id
_entity.type
_entity.pdbx_description
1 polymer ?
#
loop_
_entity_poly.entity_id
_entity_poly.type
_entity_poly.pdbx_seq_one_letter_code
_entity_poly.pdbx_strand_id
1 'polypeptide(L)' 'MATVALAAGPAAGEGQTVAGLNFFIYSAVAAGFGIAIAAFGTGLGQGMAVKASVEGVARNPEASGKITVTMMIGLAMIE' A
#
# COMPACT_ATOMS: atom_id res chain seq x y z
N MET A 1 21.42 -6.59 5.92
CA MET A 1 21.28 -8.03 6.26
C MET A 1 20.18 -8.66 5.41
N ALA A 2 20.44 -8.89 4.12
CA ALA A 2 19.51 -9.53 3.19
C ALA A 2 20.28 -10.44 2.20
N THR A 3 21.30 -11.14 2.67
CA THR A 3 22.26 -11.87 1.81
C THR A 3 22.44 -13.34 2.17
N VAL A 4 21.49 -13.97 2.87
CA VAL A 4 21.54 -15.43 3.09
C VAL A 4 20.22 -16.07 2.70
N ALA A 5 20.06 -16.33 1.41
CA ALA A 5 19.14 -17.35 0.90
C ALA A 5 19.51 -17.69 -0.56
N LEU A 6 20.73 -18.18 -0.80
CA LEU A 6 21.04 -18.90 -2.02
C LEU A 6 21.62 -20.27 -1.65
N ALA A 7 21.18 -21.28 -2.42
CA ALA A 7 21.77 -22.62 -2.60
C ALA A 7 21.29 -23.76 -1.69
N ALA A 8 20.30 -24.52 -2.18
CA ALA A 8 20.42 -25.95 -2.44
C ALA A 8 19.17 -26.42 -3.20
N GLY A 9 19.35 -26.99 -4.40
CA GLY A 9 18.27 -27.61 -5.15
C GLY A 9 17.67 -28.79 -4.35
N PRO A 10 16.34 -28.90 -4.20
CA PRO A 10 15.74 -29.96 -3.39
C PRO A 10 15.85 -31.36 -3.99
N ALA A 11 16.62 -32.24 -3.34
CA ALA A 11 16.23 -33.65 -3.22
C ALA A 11 14.92 -33.69 -2.43
N ALA A 12 13.84 -34.18 -3.03
CA ALA A 12 12.49 -34.20 -2.45
C ALA A 12 12.46 -35.07 -1.19
N GLY A 13 12.46 -34.42 -0.03
CA GLY A 13 12.20 -35.02 1.27
C GLY A 13 11.05 -34.30 1.96
N GLU A 14 10.21 -35.03 2.69
CA GLU A 14 8.99 -34.55 3.39
C GLU A 14 9.23 -33.33 4.30
N GLY A 15 10.47 -33.07 4.74
CA GLY A 15 10.84 -31.88 5.49
C GLY A 15 10.82 -30.56 4.69
N GLN A 16 10.94 -30.61 3.36
CA GLN A 16 10.95 -29.40 2.51
C GLN A 16 9.56 -28.84 2.25
N THR A 17 8.53 -29.69 2.18
CA THR A 17 7.15 -29.26 1.98
C THR A 17 6.63 -28.46 3.18
N VAL A 18 7.02 -28.86 4.40
CA VAL A 18 6.68 -28.15 5.64
C VAL A 18 7.45 -26.83 5.78
N ALA A 19 8.74 -26.81 5.42
CA ALA A 19 9.54 -25.57 5.44
C ALA A 19 9.04 -24.53 4.43
N GLY A 20 8.69 -24.97 3.22
CA GLY A 20 8.12 -24.10 2.18
C GLY A 20 6.77 -23.49 2.58
N LEU A 21 5.90 -24.29 3.21
CA LEU A 21 4.61 -23.81 3.72
C LEU A 21 4.79 -22.75 4.81
N ASN A 22 5.69 -22.97 5.76
CA ASN A 22 5.98 -22.00 6.83
C ASN A 22 6.53 -20.68 6.27
N PHE A 23 7.43 -20.72 5.30
CA PHE A 23 7.93 -19.52 4.63
C PHE A 23 6.81 -18.75 3.91
N PHE A 24 5.91 -19.47 3.24
CA PHE A 24 4.75 -18.85 2.58
C PHE A 24 3.80 -18.19 3.59
N ILE A 25 3.49 -18.86 4.71
CA ILE A 25 2.63 -18.30 5.75
C ILE A 25 3.23 -17.01 6.32
N TYR A 26 4.51 -17.01 6.70
CA TYR A 26 5.15 -15.81 7.25
C TYR A 26 5.24 -14.68 6.24
N SER A 27 5.55 -14.97 4.98
CA SER A 27 5.62 -13.94 3.93
C SER A 27 4.24 -13.36 3.61
N ALA A 28 3.20 -14.18 3.55
CA ALA A 28 1.82 -13.72 3.35
C ALA A 28 1.32 -12.85 4.49
N VAL A 29 1.60 -13.22 5.75
CA VAL A 29 1.22 -12.42 6.92
C VAL A 29 1.98 -11.09 6.93
N ALA A 30 3.29 -11.10 6.70
CA ALA A 30 4.09 -9.88 6.65
C ALA A 30 3.64 -8.93 5.53
N ALA A 31 3.35 -9.47 4.34
CA ALA A 31 2.81 -8.71 3.22
C ALA A 31 1.43 -8.11 3.56
N GLY A 32 0.54 -8.90 4.17
CA GLY A 32 -0.79 -8.45 4.59
C GLY A 32 -0.72 -7.28 5.58
N PHE A 33 0.15 -7.37 6.58
CA PHE A 33 0.37 -6.26 7.52
C PHE A 33 0.97 -5.03 6.85
N GLY A 34 1.94 -5.20 5.96
CA GLY A 34 2.53 -4.09 5.20
C GLY A 34 1.48 -3.34 4.37
N ILE A 35 0.64 -4.09 3.64
CA ILE A 35 -0.46 -3.53 2.83
C ILE A 35 -1.49 -2.85 3.73
N ALA A 36 -1.87 -3.45 4.85
CA ALA A 36 -2.86 -2.86 5.76
C ALA A 36 -2.41 -1.50 6.32
N ILE A 37 -1.13 -1.38 6.71
CA ILE A 37 -0.57 -0.13 7.21
C ILE A 37 -0.53 0.92 6.09
N ALA A 38 -0.09 0.53 4.89
CA ALA A 38 -0.07 1.43 3.73
C ALA A 38 -1.48 1.94 3.39
N ALA A 39 -2.45 1.04 3.26
CA ALA A 39 -3.85 1.36 2.95
C ALA A 39 -4.50 2.26 4.02
N PHE A 40 -4.17 2.05 5.29
CA PHE A 40 -4.64 2.91 6.36
C PHE A 40 -4.09 4.35 6.23
N GLY A 41 -2.80 4.49 5.94
CA GLY A 41 -2.16 5.78 5.74
C GLY A 41 -2.69 6.52 4.51
N THR A 42 -2.78 5.84 3.37
CA THR A 42 -3.30 6.44 2.13
C THR A 42 -4.78 6.81 2.29
N GLY A 43 -5.61 5.92 2.85
CA GLY A 43 -7.04 6.20 3.06
C GLY A 43 -7.29 7.43 3.93
N LEU A 44 -6.51 7.61 5.00
CA LEU A 44 -6.61 8.80 5.85
C LEU A 44 -6.17 10.07 5.11
N GLY A 45 -5.04 10.03 4.41
CA GLY A 45 -4.51 11.17 3.66
C GLY A 45 -5.44 11.60 2.51
N GLN A 46 -5.94 10.64 1.73
CA GLN A 46 -6.87 10.90 0.64
C GLN A 46 -8.21 11.45 1.16
N GLY A 47 -8.74 10.90 2.25
CA GLY A 47 -9.97 11.42 2.87
C GLY A 47 -9.83 12.88 3.33
N MET A 48 -8.70 13.24 3.93
CA MET A 48 -8.40 14.63 4.32
C MET A 48 -8.26 15.55 3.10
N ALA A 49 -7.59 15.11 2.03
CA ALA A 49 -7.42 15.88 0.80
C ALA A 49 -8.78 16.15 0.13
N VAL A 50 -9.67 15.15 0.07
CA VAL A 50 -11.03 15.30 -0.47
C VAL A 50 -11.85 16.28 0.38
N LYS A 51 -11.80 16.16 1.72
CA LYS A 51 -12.48 17.11 2.61
C LYS A 51 -12.03 18.55 2.36
N ALA A 52 -10.72 18.79 2.31
CA ALA A 52 -10.16 20.12 2.08
C ALA A 52 -10.52 20.67 0.70
N SER A 53 -10.56 19.80 -0.33
CA SER A 53 -11.00 20.14 -1.68
C SER A 53 -12.46 20.61 -1.68
N VAL A 54 -13.38 19.83 -1.10
CA VAL A 54 -14.81 20.17 -1.03
C VAL A 54 -15.04 21.48 -0.28
N GLU A 55 -14.36 21.66 0.85
CA GLU A 55 -14.40 22.91 1.61
C GLU A 55 -13.85 24.11 0.81
N GLY A 56 -12.80 23.91 0.02
CA GLY A 56 -12.25 24.93 -0.88
C GLY A 56 -13.23 25.30 -2.00
N VAL A 57 -13.88 24.31 -2.61
CA VAL A 57 -14.91 24.50 -3.63
C VAL A 57 -16.11 25.26 -3.06
N ALA A 58 -16.57 24.90 -1.86
CA ALA A 58 -17.70 25.56 -1.22
C ALA A 58 -17.43 27.06 -0.95
N ARG A 59 -16.18 27.41 -0.61
CA ARG A 59 -15.77 28.81 -0.39
C ARG A 59 -15.52 29.58 -1.69
N ASN A 60 -15.07 28.91 -2.74
CA ASN A 60 -14.70 29.52 -4.03
C ASN A 60 -15.23 28.66 -5.21
N PRO A 61 -16.53 28.72 -5.52
CA PRO A 61 -17.15 27.84 -6.51
C PRO A 61 -16.59 28.03 -7.92
N GLU A 62 -16.18 29.25 -8.27
CA GLU A 62 -15.55 29.57 -9.57
C GLU A 62 -14.21 28.86 -9.78
N ALA A 63 -13.52 28.48 -8.69
CA ALA A 63 -12.23 27.79 -8.75
C ALA A 63 -12.36 26.25 -8.75
N SER A 64 -13.58 25.70 -8.75
CA SER A 64 -13.86 24.27 -8.56
C SER A 64 -13.04 23.35 -9.47
N GLY A 65 -12.96 23.69 -10.77
CA GLY A 65 -12.18 22.92 -11.73
C GLY A 65 -10.69 22.84 -11.38
N LYS A 66 -10.09 23.98 -10.98
CA LYS A 66 -8.67 24.03 -10.62
C LYS A 66 -8.41 23.28 -9.31
N ILE A 67 -9.28 23.42 -8.32
CA ILE A 67 -9.20 22.71 -7.04
C ILE A 67 -9.24 21.19 -7.27
N THR A 68 -10.17 20.72 -8.10
CA THR A 68 -10.30 19.29 -8.44
C THR A 68 -9.05 18.77 -9.14
N VAL A 69 -8.50 19.52 -10.11
CA VAL A 69 -7.26 19.11 -10.82
C VAL A 69 -6.08 19.03 -9.86
N THR A 70 -5.85 20.04 -9.03
CA THR A 70 -4.74 20.03 -8.06
C THR A 70 -4.92 18.91 -7.03
N MET A 71 -6.14 18.66 -6.56
CA MET A 71 -6.44 17.53 -5.69
C MET A 71 -6.08 16.21 -6.37
N MET A 72 -6.54 15.97 -7.60
CA MET A 72 -6.26 14.72 -8.31
C MET A 72 -4.77 14.50 -8.58
N ILE A 73 -4.01 15.54 -8.89
CA ILE A 73 -2.54 15.45 -9.02
C ILE A 73 -1.91 15.02 -7.69
N GLY A 74 -2.35 15.59 -6.58
CA GLY A 74 -1.87 15.21 -5.26
C GLY A 74 -2.23 13.76 -4.90
N LEU A 75 -3.48 13.34 -5.16
CA LEU A 75 -3.94 11.97 -4.92
C LEU A 75 -3.17 10.96 -5.79
N ALA A 76 -2.88 11.29 -7.05
CA ALA A 76 -2.11 10.44 -7.96
C ALA A 76 -0.64 10.28 -7.54
N MET A 77 -0.11 11.15 -6.68
CA MET A 77 1.23 10.97 -6.09
C MET A 77 1.20 10.15 -4.79
N ILE A 78 0.02 10.02 -4.15
CA ILE A 78 -0.17 9.29 -2.90
C ILE A 78 -0.50 7.81 -3.16
N GLU A 79 -1.30 7.55 -4.21
CA GLU A 79 -1.68 6.20 -4.67
C GLU A 79 -0.60 5.59 -5.57
#